data_AF-A0A967SZQ2-F1
#
_entry.id   AF-A0A967SZQ2-F1
#
_cell.length_a   1.000
_cell.length_b   1.000
_cell.length_c   1.000
_cell.angle_alpha   90.00
_cell.angle_beta   90.00
_cell.angle_gamma   90.00
#
_symmetry.space_group_name_H-M   'P 1'
#
loop_
_entity.id
_entity.type
_entity.pdbx_description
1 polymer ?
#
loop_
_entity_poly.entity_id
_entity_poly.type
_entity_poly.pdbx_seq_one_letter_code
_entity_poly.pdbx_strand_id
1 'polypeptide(L)'
;MRRPTFPAMGTPDAEERFRRTFRRAHADHPPCLADEWLMEPCRRADGRAVDRPLVWSRRNGPWRRHDVLWVGAAPGNAGGMGSGTMGAHGTRIPFGGDVAGANLDALLAGAGLDRNQTYIVAALNRLPERGGGEPKVAELREPVGGLASSVHLLRETVLAAAPRLVVALGNVAIRTTVAALRLDDEPRLTLPGLRRLEAAGLERGRAVAWPTAFRPDRAFAREWAIVTDGDPLPHLLRLMHPSAQNMSPYAGPDTAFHTRMVETMAALRAAVPDVLDRSVPPADARPAPPTDGIYALPEWTEAIGPRHAELDRLWREKGI
;
A
#
# COMPACT_ATOMS: atom_id res chain seq x y z
N MET A 1 -4.85 -0.64 -26.49
CA MET A 1 -4.19 0.25 -25.50
C MET A 1 -2.72 -0.11 -25.39
N ARG A 2 -1.81 0.86 -25.36
CA ARG A 2 -0.37 0.60 -25.11
C ARG A 2 -0.18 0.38 -23.61
N ARG A 3 0.47 -0.72 -23.23
CA ARG A 3 0.81 -1.02 -21.83
C ARG A 3 1.87 -0.03 -21.34
N PRO A 4 1.81 0.43 -20.07
CA PRO A 4 2.88 1.24 -19.51
C PRO A 4 4.21 0.48 -19.56
N THR A 5 5.27 1.19 -19.91
CA THR A 5 6.63 0.64 -19.86
C THR A 5 7.28 1.13 -18.57
N PHE A 6 7.91 0.21 -17.84
CA PHE A 6 8.83 0.54 -16.75
C PHE A 6 10.25 0.27 -17.26
N PRO A 7 11.25 1.08 -16.87
CA PRO A 7 12.64 0.72 -17.13
C PRO A 7 12.95 -0.65 -16.51
N ALA A 8 13.58 -1.53 -17.30
CA ALA A 8 13.94 -2.88 -16.88
C ALA A 8 15.02 -2.79 -15.77
N MET A 9 14.60 -2.88 -14.51
CA MET A 9 15.50 -2.82 -13.34
C MET A 9 15.12 -3.84 -12.25
N GLY A 10 14.55 -4.99 -12.63
CA GLY A 10 14.18 -6.06 -11.69
C GLY A 10 14.99 -7.33 -11.93
N THR A 11 15.29 -8.07 -10.86
CA THR A 11 15.78 -9.45 -11.01
C THR A 11 14.63 -10.32 -11.52
N PRO A 12 14.85 -11.24 -12.48
CA PRO A 12 13.79 -12.12 -13.01
C PRO A 12 13.03 -12.89 -11.91
N ASP A 13 13.68 -13.20 -10.79
CA ASP A 13 13.06 -13.90 -9.65
C ASP A 13 11.97 -13.07 -8.95
N ALA A 14 12.18 -11.75 -8.77
CA ALA A 14 11.21 -10.90 -8.10
C ALA A 14 9.91 -10.78 -8.91
N GLU A 15 10.02 -10.59 -10.22
CA GLU A 15 8.85 -10.50 -11.11
C GLU A 15 8.05 -11.82 -11.14
N GLU A 16 8.73 -12.97 -11.18
CA GLU A 16 8.03 -14.26 -11.13
C GLU A 16 7.35 -14.50 -9.77
N ARG A 17 7.92 -14.01 -8.67
CA ARG A 17 7.25 -14.04 -7.36
C ARG A 17 5.95 -13.22 -7.37
N PHE A 18 5.96 -12.02 -7.93
CA PHE A 18 4.72 -11.25 -8.11
C PHE A 18 3.71 -11.98 -8.99
N ARG A 19 4.14 -12.57 -10.13
CA ARG A 19 3.27 -13.37 -10.99
C ARG A 19 2.67 -14.57 -10.27
N ARG A 20 3.46 -15.31 -9.51
CA ARG A 20 2.98 -16.45 -8.72
C ARG A 20 1.93 -16.01 -7.71
N THR A 21 2.19 -14.91 -7.00
CA THR A 21 1.23 -14.32 -6.04
C THR A 21 -0.04 -13.84 -6.76
N PHE A 22 0.09 -13.22 -7.94
CA PHE A 22 -1.03 -12.80 -8.78
C PHE A 22 -1.93 -13.97 -9.16
N ARG A 23 -1.34 -15.04 -9.72
CA ARG A 23 -2.07 -16.24 -10.14
C ARG A 23 -2.83 -16.87 -8.98
N ARG A 24 -2.21 -16.94 -7.79
CA ARG A 24 -2.88 -17.47 -6.59
C ARG A 24 -4.01 -16.56 -6.11
N ALA A 25 -3.76 -15.26 -6.00
CA ALA A 25 -4.73 -14.29 -5.51
C ALA A 25 -5.96 -14.14 -6.44
N HIS A 26 -5.77 -14.32 -7.74
CA HIS A 26 -6.83 -14.25 -8.75
C HIS A 26 -7.29 -15.62 -9.27
N ALA A 27 -7.01 -16.71 -8.55
CA ALA A 27 -7.37 -18.07 -8.99
C ALA A 27 -8.88 -18.24 -9.28
N ASP A 28 -9.74 -17.48 -8.58
CA ASP A 28 -11.20 -17.51 -8.77
C ASP A 28 -11.70 -16.57 -9.88
N HIS A 29 -10.78 -15.84 -10.54
CA HIS A 29 -11.09 -14.83 -11.54
C HIS A 29 -10.31 -15.07 -12.85
N PRO A 30 -10.64 -16.11 -13.64
CA PRO A 30 -9.86 -16.47 -14.84
C PRO A 30 -9.60 -15.32 -15.83
N PRO A 31 -10.55 -14.39 -16.10
CA PRO A 31 -10.28 -13.25 -16.97
C PRO A 31 -9.17 -12.32 -16.45
N CYS A 32 -9.01 -12.18 -15.13
CA CYS A 32 -7.93 -11.40 -14.54
C CYS A 32 -6.55 -12.01 -14.84
N LEU A 33 -6.45 -13.33 -14.99
CA LEU A 33 -5.19 -14.01 -15.27
C LEU A 33 -4.62 -13.70 -16.67
N ALA A 34 -5.47 -13.25 -17.60
CA ALA A 34 -5.05 -12.84 -18.94
C ALA A 34 -4.43 -11.43 -18.97
N ASP A 35 -4.67 -10.62 -17.94
CA ASP A 35 -4.22 -9.23 -17.89
C ASP A 35 -3.79 -8.80 -16.49
N GLU A 36 -2.48 -8.83 -16.25
CA GLU A 36 -1.84 -8.42 -15.00
C GLU A 36 -2.06 -6.93 -14.65
N TRP A 37 -2.49 -6.12 -15.62
CA TRP A 37 -2.87 -4.72 -15.42
C TRP A 37 -4.32 -4.55 -15.03
N LEU A 38 -5.15 -5.60 -15.14
CA LEU A 38 -6.55 -5.54 -14.80
C LEU A 38 -7.23 -4.32 -15.48
N MET A 39 -7.22 -4.27 -16.81
CA MET A 39 -7.92 -3.23 -17.58
C MET A 39 -9.42 -3.53 -17.69
N GLU A 40 -9.80 -4.81 -17.69
CA GLU A 40 -11.20 -5.24 -17.80
C GLU A 40 -11.84 -5.56 -16.45
N PRO A 41 -13.14 -5.28 -16.22
CA PRO A 41 -13.82 -5.58 -14.97
C PRO A 41 -13.59 -7.00 -14.47
N CYS A 42 -13.35 -7.16 -13.16
CA CYS A 42 -13.16 -8.47 -12.55
C CYS A 42 -14.43 -9.31 -12.67
N ARG A 43 -14.29 -10.54 -13.16
CA ARG A 43 -15.40 -11.49 -13.33
C ARG A 43 -15.04 -12.86 -12.76
N ARG A 44 -16.05 -13.54 -12.23
CA ARG A 44 -15.96 -14.96 -11.83
C ARG A 44 -15.95 -15.86 -13.05
N ALA A 45 -15.67 -17.15 -12.83
CA ALA A 45 -15.69 -18.17 -13.89
C ALA A 45 -17.05 -18.27 -14.64
N ASP A 46 -18.15 -17.92 -13.97
CA ASP A 46 -19.49 -17.88 -14.56
C ASP A 46 -19.81 -16.58 -15.33
N GLY A 47 -18.83 -15.69 -15.48
CA GLY A 47 -18.95 -14.41 -16.20
C GLY A 47 -19.59 -13.27 -15.40
N ARG A 48 -20.12 -13.53 -14.20
CA ARG A 48 -20.68 -12.47 -13.33
C ARG A 48 -19.58 -11.54 -12.85
N ALA A 49 -19.89 -10.24 -12.81
CA ALA A 49 -18.99 -9.24 -12.23
C ALA A 49 -18.78 -9.51 -10.74
N VAL A 50 -17.58 -9.20 -10.25
CA VAL A 50 -17.24 -9.28 -8.83
C VAL A 50 -17.55 -7.95 -8.16
N ASP A 51 -18.50 -7.95 -7.23
CA ASP A 51 -18.97 -6.73 -6.55
C ASP A 51 -17.86 -6.00 -5.77
N ARG A 52 -16.87 -6.75 -5.24
CA ARG A 52 -15.74 -6.20 -4.47
C ARG A 52 -14.43 -6.72 -5.09
N PRO A 53 -14.05 -6.21 -6.27
CA PRO A 53 -12.91 -6.74 -7.00
C PRO A 53 -11.62 -6.56 -6.19
N LEU A 54 -10.68 -7.47 -6.43
CA LEU A 54 -9.37 -7.41 -5.78
C LEU A 54 -8.53 -6.25 -6.35
N VAL A 55 -7.96 -5.46 -5.46
CA VAL A 55 -7.05 -4.34 -5.71
C VAL A 55 -5.61 -4.79 -5.43
N TRP A 56 -5.18 -5.79 -6.21
CA TRP A 56 -3.82 -6.33 -6.16
C TRP A 56 -3.40 -6.75 -7.57
N SER A 57 -2.49 -6.00 -8.19
CA SER A 57 -2.06 -6.17 -9.60
C SER A 57 -0.81 -5.35 -9.91
N ARG A 58 -0.44 -5.21 -11.20
CA ARG A 58 0.59 -4.24 -11.63
C ARG A 58 0.22 -2.79 -11.37
N ARG A 59 -1.06 -2.48 -11.13
CA ARG A 59 -1.52 -1.13 -10.74
C ARG A 59 -1.04 -0.70 -9.34
N ASN A 60 -0.57 -1.64 -8.53
CA ASN A 60 -0.05 -1.39 -7.18
C ASN A 60 1.41 -0.89 -7.21
N GLY A 61 2.11 -1.07 -8.33
CA GLY A 61 3.51 -0.72 -8.52
C GLY A 61 4.21 -1.71 -9.47
N PRO A 62 5.39 -1.38 -10.01
CA PRO A 62 6.13 -2.28 -10.88
C PRO A 62 6.50 -3.59 -10.18
N TRP A 63 6.47 -4.72 -10.89
CA TRP A 63 6.76 -6.04 -10.30
C TRP A 63 8.27 -6.33 -10.26
N ARG A 64 8.92 -5.75 -9.26
CA ARG A 64 10.35 -5.88 -8.93
C ARG A 64 10.52 -5.76 -7.41
N ARG A 65 11.74 -5.95 -6.90
CA ARG A 65 12.03 -5.56 -5.50
C ARG A 65 11.83 -4.05 -5.33
N HIS A 66 11.38 -3.65 -4.15
CA HIS A 66 11.13 -2.25 -3.80
C HIS A 66 11.78 -1.93 -2.47
N ASP A 67 12.49 -0.81 -2.37
CA ASP A 67 13.03 -0.36 -1.09
C ASP A 67 11.93 -0.06 -0.06
N VAL A 68 10.75 0.35 -0.54
CA VAL A 68 9.59 0.73 0.28
C VAL A 68 8.35 -0.05 -0.12
N LEU A 69 7.65 -0.60 0.87
CA LEU A 69 6.31 -1.16 0.75
C LEU A 69 5.33 -0.35 1.60
N TRP A 70 4.24 0.13 0.99
CA TRP A 70 3.17 0.85 1.70
C TRP A 70 2.02 -0.08 1.98
N VAL A 71 1.54 -0.10 3.23
CA VAL A 71 0.41 -0.93 3.64
C VAL A 71 -0.71 -0.03 4.16
N GLY A 72 -1.81 0.03 3.43
CA GLY A 72 -3.07 0.64 3.85
C GLY A 72 -3.98 -0.32 4.62
N ALA A 73 -5.15 0.15 5.05
CA ALA A 73 -6.15 -0.69 5.71
C ALA A 73 -6.96 -1.51 4.69
N ALA A 74 -7.67 -0.84 3.79
CA ALA A 74 -8.46 -1.43 2.73
C ALA A 74 -8.79 -0.40 1.62
N PRO A 75 -9.13 -0.84 0.40
CA PRO A 75 -9.70 0.02 -0.64
C PRO A 75 -10.92 0.80 -0.16
N GLY A 76 -11.00 2.07 -0.55
CA GLY A 76 -12.20 2.91 -0.44
C GLY A 76 -12.89 3.12 -1.79
N ASN A 77 -14.02 3.82 -1.77
CA ASN A 77 -14.89 4.10 -2.93
C ASN A 77 -15.15 5.62 -3.13
N ALA A 78 -14.21 6.46 -2.69
CA ALA A 78 -14.31 7.92 -2.75
C ALA A 78 -15.61 8.53 -2.18
N GLY A 79 -16.20 7.90 -1.15
CA GLY A 79 -17.42 8.40 -0.49
C GLY A 79 -18.73 7.87 -1.08
N GLY A 80 -18.68 6.99 -2.08
CA GLY A 80 -19.86 6.40 -2.71
C GLY A 80 -20.56 5.28 -1.93
N MET A 81 -20.24 5.04 -0.64
CA MET A 81 -20.83 3.99 0.22
C MET A 81 -20.95 2.56 -0.36
N GLY A 82 -20.29 2.26 -1.47
CA GLY A 82 -20.24 0.94 -2.11
C GLY A 82 -20.46 0.99 -3.61
N SER A 83 -20.97 2.11 -4.14
CA SER A 83 -21.37 2.25 -5.55
C SER A 83 -20.53 3.26 -6.35
N GLY A 84 -19.54 3.89 -5.73
CA GLY A 84 -18.66 4.86 -6.40
C GLY A 84 -17.74 4.20 -7.42
N THR A 85 -17.64 4.80 -8.62
CA THR A 85 -16.68 4.42 -9.67
C THR A 85 -15.26 4.94 -9.41
N MET A 86 -15.11 5.80 -8.40
CA MET A 86 -13.84 6.39 -7.97
C MET A 86 -13.33 5.74 -6.68
N GLY A 87 -12.07 5.99 -6.34
CA GLY A 87 -11.39 5.29 -5.25
C GLY A 87 -10.75 3.98 -5.73
N ALA A 88 -9.96 3.36 -4.86
CA ALA A 88 -9.28 2.11 -5.17
C ALA A 88 -10.23 0.96 -5.53
N HIS A 89 -11.47 0.97 -5.02
CA HIS A 89 -12.51 0.01 -5.37
C HIS A 89 -12.87 0.06 -6.87
N GLY A 90 -13.13 1.26 -7.41
CA GLY A 90 -13.54 1.43 -8.80
C GLY A 90 -12.36 1.42 -9.78
N THR A 91 -11.25 2.06 -9.42
CA THR A 91 -10.09 2.22 -10.31
C THR A 91 -9.11 1.04 -10.28
N ARG A 92 -9.19 0.21 -9.23
CA ARG A 92 -8.20 -0.81 -8.88
C ARG A 92 -6.76 -0.30 -8.75
N ILE A 93 -6.59 1.01 -8.59
CA ILE A 93 -5.34 1.65 -8.22
C ILE A 93 -5.42 1.98 -6.72
N PRO A 94 -4.58 1.38 -5.85
CA PRO A 94 -4.57 1.68 -4.42
C PRO A 94 -4.47 3.18 -4.18
N PHE A 95 -5.29 3.72 -3.27
CA PHE A 95 -5.30 5.17 -3.01
C PHE A 95 -5.45 6.01 -4.30
N GLY A 96 -6.27 5.57 -5.25
CA GLY A 96 -6.51 6.27 -6.52
C GLY A 96 -7.85 7.01 -6.53
N GLY A 97 -7.83 8.33 -6.65
CA GLY A 97 -9.02 9.13 -6.97
C GLY A 97 -9.82 9.64 -5.77
N ASP A 98 -9.23 9.66 -4.57
CA ASP A 98 -9.82 10.25 -3.38
C ASP A 98 -8.82 11.13 -2.61
N VAL A 99 -9.30 11.81 -1.56
CA VAL A 99 -8.45 12.68 -0.71
C VAL A 99 -7.31 11.88 -0.07
N ALA A 100 -7.53 10.60 0.26
CA ALA A 100 -6.46 9.77 0.82
C ALA A 100 -5.34 9.51 -0.19
N GLY A 101 -5.71 9.33 -1.45
CA GLY A 101 -4.80 9.27 -2.59
C GLY A 101 -3.97 10.52 -2.79
N ALA A 102 -4.61 11.68 -2.84
CA ALA A 102 -3.89 12.93 -3.02
C ALA A 102 -2.96 13.23 -1.84
N ASN A 103 -3.40 12.96 -0.61
CA ASN A 103 -2.55 13.09 0.57
C ASN A 103 -1.35 12.14 0.52
N LEU A 104 -1.56 10.88 0.09
CA LEU A 104 -0.46 9.93 -0.09
C LEU A 104 0.53 10.40 -1.16
N ASP A 105 0.05 10.93 -2.29
CA ASP A 105 0.92 11.46 -3.35
C ASP A 105 1.71 12.67 -2.89
N ALA A 106 1.10 13.54 -2.08
CA ALA A 106 1.82 14.63 -1.43
C ALA A 106 2.93 14.11 -0.53
N LEU A 107 2.64 13.14 0.35
CA LEU A 107 3.63 12.49 1.22
C LEU A 107 4.77 11.83 0.42
N LEU A 108 4.44 11.07 -0.63
CA LEU A 108 5.42 10.44 -1.52
C LEU A 108 6.35 11.47 -2.13
N ALA A 109 5.80 12.47 -2.81
CA ALA A 109 6.60 13.49 -3.49
C ALA A 109 7.44 14.30 -2.49
N GLY A 110 6.89 14.60 -1.31
CA GLY A 110 7.60 15.30 -0.24
C GLY A 110 8.75 14.48 0.34
N ALA A 111 8.77 13.17 0.14
CA ALA A 111 9.88 12.30 0.50
C ALA A 111 10.79 11.94 -0.69
N GLY A 112 10.58 12.55 -1.86
CA GLY A 112 11.33 12.24 -3.08
C GLY A 112 11.00 10.87 -3.67
N LEU A 113 9.79 10.36 -3.40
CA LEU A 113 9.27 9.10 -3.89
C LEU A 113 8.09 9.33 -4.82
N ASP A 114 7.78 8.33 -5.64
CA ASP A 114 6.59 8.28 -6.47
C ASP A 114 6.06 6.83 -6.57
N ARG A 115 4.88 6.65 -7.18
CA ARG A 115 4.23 5.33 -7.30
C ARG A 115 4.97 4.34 -8.20
N ASN A 116 5.85 4.81 -9.10
CA ASN A 116 6.67 3.96 -9.96
C ASN A 116 7.92 3.44 -9.24
N GLN A 117 8.24 3.98 -8.06
CA GLN A 117 9.41 3.60 -7.25
C GLN A 117 9.07 2.71 -6.05
N THR A 118 7.79 2.39 -5.84
CA THR A 118 7.32 1.68 -4.66
C THR A 118 6.19 0.71 -5.00
N TYR A 119 5.78 -0.08 -4.01
CA TYR A 119 4.59 -0.93 -4.09
C TYR A 119 3.60 -0.54 -3.00
N ILE A 120 2.34 -0.34 -3.37
CA ILE A 120 1.27 0.07 -2.46
C ILE A 120 0.24 -1.06 -2.38
N VAL A 121 -0.01 -1.55 -1.17
CA VAL A 121 -0.94 -2.65 -0.90
C VAL A 121 -1.83 -2.31 0.30
N ALA A 122 -2.84 -3.12 0.57
CA ALA A 122 -3.65 -3.01 1.78
C ALA A 122 -3.65 -4.31 2.59
N ALA A 123 -3.98 -4.21 3.88
CA ALA A 123 -4.21 -5.37 4.75
C ALA A 123 -5.38 -6.24 4.25
N LEU A 124 -6.45 -5.60 3.77
CA LEU A 124 -7.51 -6.22 2.97
C LEU A 124 -7.49 -5.61 1.57
N ASN A 125 -7.26 -6.40 0.51
CA ASN A 125 -7.16 -5.87 -0.86
C ASN A 125 -8.50 -5.80 -1.60
N ARG A 126 -9.62 -5.68 -0.88
CA ARG A 126 -10.96 -5.46 -1.45
C ARG A 126 -11.74 -4.50 -0.57
N LEU A 127 -12.80 -3.91 -1.11
CA LEU A 127 -13.68 -3.04 -0.33
C LEU A 127 -14.24 -3.81 0.90
N PRO A 128 -14.19 -3.24 2.11
CA PRO A 128 -14.85 -3.85 3.26
C PRO A 128 -16.36 -3.99 3.04
N GLU A 129 -17.02 -4.95 3.69
CA GLU A 129 -18.46 -5.23 3.53
C GLU A 129 -19.34 -4.00 3.80
N ARG A 130 -18.94 -3.19 4.76
CA ARG A 130 -19.62 -1.94 5.14
C ARG A 130 -19.41 -0.78 4.17
N GLY A 131 -18.76 -1.02 3.02
CA GLY A 131 -18.55 -0.02 1.98
C GLY A 131 -17.41 0.96 2.25
N GLY A 132 -16.46 0.65 3.13
CA GLY A 132 -15.26 1.46 3.38
C GLY A 132 -14.74 1.42 4.82
N GLY A 133 -13.60 2.08 5.08
CA GLY A 133 -12.96 2.18 6.39
C GLY A 133 -12.11 0.97 6.79
N GLU A 134 -11.78 0.85 8.07
CA GLU A 134 -11.05 -0.29 8.63
C GLU A 134 -11.78 -1.63 8.43
N PRO A 135 -11.12 -2.67 7.89
CA PRO A 135 -11.70 -4.00 7.79
C PRO A 135 -11.82 -4.67 9.15
N LYS A 136 -12.80 -5.55 9.31
CA LYS A 136 -12.91 -6.43 10.48
C LYS A 136 -11.83 -7.52 10.42
N VAL A 137 -11.44 -8.06 11.58
CA VAL A 137 -10.52 -9.21 11.64
C VAL A 137 -11.10 -10.43 10.92
N ALA A 138 -12.42 -10.61 10.92
CA ALA A 138 -13.07 -11.68 10.16
C ALA A 138 -12.80 -11.54 8.65
N GLU A 139 -12.93 -10.33 8.08
CA GLU A 139 -12.64 -10.07 6.67
C GLU A 139 -11.17 -10.33 6.32
N LEU A 140 -10.24 -10.02 7.25
CA LEU A 140 -8.81 -10.31 7.06
C LEU A 140 -8.50 -11.83 7.06
N ARG A 141 -9.35 -12.64 7.68
CA ARG A 141 -9.24 -14.11 7.72
C ARG A 141 -9.82 -14.79 6.48
N GLU A 142 -10.64 -14.08 5.71
CA GLU A 142 -11.29 -14.66 4.54
C GLU A 142 -10.27 -15.02 3.44
N PRO A 143 -10.45 -16.16 2.76
CA PRO A 143 -9.62 -16.56 1.63
C PRO A 143 -9.59 -15.52 0.50
N VAL A 144 -8.50 -15.54 -0.26
CA VAL A 144 -8.28 -14.71 -1.44
C VAL A 144 -7.75 -15.58 -2.58
N GLY A 145 -8.64 -16.02 -3.47
CA GLY A 145 -8.27 -17.04 -4.46
C GLY A 145 -7.74 -18.30 -3.77
N GLY A 146 -6.57 -18.78 -4.22
CA GLY A 146 -5.85 -19.90 -3.63
C GLY A 146 -5.06 -19.59 -2.35
N LEU A 147 -5.26 -18.42 -1.72
CA LEU A 147 -4.61 -18.04 -0.46
C LEU A 147 -5.57 -18.19 0.71
N ALA A 148 -5.08 -18.73 1.82
CA ALA A 148 -5.89 -19.02 3.00
C ALA A 148 -6.48 -17.76 3.67
N SER A 149 -5.84 -16.59 3.51
CA SER A 149 -6.40 -15.33 3.99
C SER A 149 -5.80 -14.09 3.29
N SER A 150 -6.40 -12.92 3.50
CA SER A 150 -5.82 -11.63 3.07
C SER A 150 -4.46 -11.35 3.72
N VAL A 151 -4.22 -11.88 4.92
CA VAL A 151 -2.93 -11.76 5.60
C VAL A 151 -1.85 -12.64 4.96
N HIS A 152 -2.22 -13.79 4.39
CA HIS A 152 -1.31 -14.59 3.56
C HIS A 152 -0.93 -13.84 2.27
N LEU A 153 -1.88 -13.12 1.65
CA LEU A 153 -1.55 -12.25 0.51
C LEU A 153 -0.55 -11.15 0.90
N LEU A 154 -0.69 -10.53 2.07
CA LEU A 154 0.28 -9.54 2.56
C LEU A 154 1.66 -10.18 2.78
N ARG A 155 1.74 -11.37 3.39
CA ARG A 155 3.00 -12.11 3.57
C ARG A 155 3.72 -12.35 2.25
N GLU A 156 3.01 -12.87 1.25
CA GLU A 156 3.55 -13.12 -0.09
C GLU A 156 3.96 -11.82 -0.78
N THR A 157 3.24 -10.72 -0.53
CA THR A 157 3.59 -9.38 -1.04
C THR A 157 4.89 -8.87 -0.41
N VAL A 158 5.08 -9.04 0.91
CA VAL A 158 6.33 -8.66 1.58
C VAL A 158 7.51 -9.45 1.03
N LEU A 159 7.35 -10.76 0.79
CA LEU A 159 8.39 -11.61 0.20
C LEU A 159 8.70 -11.25 -1.26
N ALA A 160 7.68 -10.91 -2.06
CA ALA A 160 7.88 -10.51 -3.45
C ALA A 160 8.53 -9.12 -3.57
N ALA A 161 8.12 -8.17 -2.72
CA ALA A 161 8.67 -6.82 -2.70
C ALA A 161 10.05 -6.75 -2.04
N ALA A 162 10.33 -7.62 -1.07
CA ALA A 162 11.57 -7.65 -0.28
C ALA A 162 11.99 -6.25 0.23
N PRO A 163 11.14 -5.52 0.96
CA PRO A 163 11.40 -4.13 1.30
C PRO A 163 12.48 -3.94 2.37
N ARG A 164 13.15 -2.79 2.32
CA ARG A 164 13.99 -2.28 3.43
C ARG A 164 13.15 -1.50 4.45
N LEU A 165 12.06 -0.88 4.01
CA LEU A 165 11.13 -0.12 4.83
C LEU A 165 9.68 -0.53 4.51
N VAL A 166 8.91 -0.89 5.55
CA VAL A 166 7.45 -1.00 5.44
C VAL A 166 6.81 0.21 6.12
N VAL A 167 6.06 0.99 5.33
CA VAL A 167 5.28 2.12 5.82
C VAL A 167 3.83 1.68 6.05
N ALA A 168 3.47 1.51 7.31
CA ALA A 168 2.14 1.11 7.73
C ALA A 168 1.25 2.33 7.98
N LEU A 169 0.23 2.51 7.13
CA LEU A 169 -0.71 3.62 7.19
C LEU A 169 -1.86 3.29 8.16
N GLY A 170 -1.68 3.66 9.42
CA GLY A 170 -2.65 3.45 10.49
C GLY A 170 -2.53 2.11 11.23
N ASN A 171 -3.46 1.87 12.15
CA ASN A 171 -3.39 0.80 13.14
C ASN A 171 -3.57 -0.60 12.55
N VAL A 172 -4.52 -0.76 11.63
CA VAL A 172 -4.76 -2.06 10.98
C VAL A 172 -3.54 -2.49 10.16
N ALA A 173 -2.91 -1.57 9.44
CA ALA A 173 -1.75 -1.85 8.61
C ALA A 173 -0.57 -2.40 9.42
N ILE A 174 -0.18 -1.74 10.52
CA ILE A 174 0.98 -2.17 11.32
C ILE A 174 0.71 -3.52 12.00
N ARG A 175 -0.50 -3.69 12.56
CA ARG A 175 -0.90 -4.94 13.22
C ARG A 175 -0.90 -6.11 12.24
N THR A 176 -1.41 -5.91 11.03
CA THR A 176 -1.50 -6.96 10.01
C THR A 176 -0.13 -7.27 9.43
N THR A 177 0.73 -6.27 9.23
CA THR A 177 2.11 -6.45 8.78
C THR A 177 2.89 -7.35 9.75
N VAL A 178 2.81 -7.06 11.05
CA VAL A 178 3.46 -7.89 12.08
C VAL A 178 2.86 -9.31 12.14
N ALA A 179 1.54 -9.45 11.99
CA ALA A 179 0.88 -10.75 11.97
C ALA A 179 1.23 -11.60 10.74
N ALA A 180 1.43 -10.97 9.57
CA ALA A 180 1.74 -11.67 8.31
C ALA A 180 3.06 -12.45 8.35
N LEU A 181 4.00 -11.99 9.17
CA LEU A 181 5.29 -12.64 9.35
C LEU A 181 5.27 -13.78 10.36
N ARG A 182 4.12 -14.04 11.02
CA ARG A 182 3.97 -14.97 12.15
C ARG A 182 2.77 -15.90 12.01
N LEU A 183 2.42 -16.29 10.78
CA LEU A 183 1.21 -17.05 10.49
C LEU A 183 1.30 -18.51 10.96
N ASP A 184 2.51 -19.10 10.94
CA ASP A 184 2.69 -20.52 11.30
C ASP A 184 2.74 -20.75 12.82
N ASP A 185 3.03 -19.70 13.59
CA ASP A 185 3.14 -19.77 15.06
C ASP A 185 1.78 -19.72 15.76
N GLU A 186 0.71 -19.33 15.05
CA GLU A 186 -0.60 -19.05 15.63
C GLU A 186 -1.66 -19.94 14.98
N PRO A 187 -2.33 -20.85 15.72
CA PRO A 187 -3.37 -21.73 15.18
C PRO A 187 -4.59 -20.95 14.65
N ARG A 188 -4.70 -19.67 15.02
CA ARG A 188 -5.70 -18.72 14.52
C ARG A 188 -5.05 -17.36 14.31
N LEU A 189 -5.30 -16.73 13.16
CA LEU A 189 -4.81 -15.38 12.87
C LEU A 189 -5.23 -14.40 13.98
N THR A 190 -4.26 -13.90 14.75
CA THR A 190 -4.47 -12.92 15.81
C THR A 190 -3.63 -11.68 15.54
N LEU A 191 -4.26 -10.51 15.59
CA LEU A 191 -3.57 -9.24 15.39
C LEU A 191 -3.02 -8.73 16.72
N PRO A 192 -1.73 -8.37 16.82
CA PRO A 192 -1.13 -7.85 18.05
C PRO A 192 -1.88 -6.60 18.53
N GLY A 193 -2.02 -6.43 19.85
CA GLY A 193 -2.62 -5.23 20.44
C GLY A 193 -1.69 -4.01 20.29
N LEU A 194 -2.26 -2.81 20.16
CA LEU A 194 -1.48 -1.57 19.99
C LEU A 194 -0.51 -1.32 21.15
N ARG A 195 -0.96 -1.51 22.40
CA ARG A 195 -0.08 -1.38 23.59
C ARG A 195 1.13 -2.31 23.53
N ARG A 196 0.96 -3.53 23.00
CA ARG A 196 2.07 -4.50 22.84
C ARG A 196 3.03 -4.07 21.73
N LEU A 197 2.52 -3.48 20.65
CA LEU A 197 3.35 -2.91 19.59
C LEU A 197 4.17 -1.73 20.13
N GLU A 198 3.52 -0.81 20.85
CA GLU A 198 4.16 0.36 21.45
C GLU A 198 5.20 -0.03 22.52
N ALA A 199 4.88 -1.00 23.38
CA ALA A 199 5.85 -1.56 24.35
C ALA A 199 7.07 -2.23 23.68
N ALA A 200 6.97 -2.61 22.40
CA ALA A 200 8.08 -3.12 21.61
C ALA A 200 8.79 -2.03 20.79
N GLY A 201 8.48 -0.75 21.02
CA GLY A 201 9.09 0.40 20.35
C GLY A 201 8.43 0.82 19.04
N LEU A 202 7.30 0.22 18.64
CA LEU A 202 6.57 0.61 17.41
C LEU A 202 5.66 1.81 17.64
N GLU A 203 6.28 2.93 17.97
CA GLU A 203 5.63 4.23 18.11
C GLU A 203 5.24 4.82 16.75
N ARG A 204 4.27 5.74 16.75
CA ARG A 204 3.87 6.45 15.53
C ARG A 204 4.92 7.50 15.18
N GLY A 205 5.23 7.64 13.89
CA GLY A 205 6.09 8.71 13.38
C GLY A 205 7.59 8.43 13.48
N ARG A 206 7.99 7.23 13.90
CA ARG A 206 9.40 6.82 13.98
C ARG A 206 9.60 5.50 13.27
N ALA A 207 10.61 5.44 12.41
CA ALA A 207 11.05 4.18 11.82
C ALA A 207 11.90 3.42 12.84
N VAL A 208 11.62 2.13 13.00
CA VAL A 208 12.38 1.26 13.91
C VAL A 208 12.73 -0.04 13.21
N ALA A 209 13.89 -0.60 13.56
CA ALA A 209 14.24 -1.96 13.14
C ALA A 209 13.18 -2.95 13.62
N TRP A 210 13.01 -4.07 12.91
CA TRP A 210 12.00 -5.06 13.24
C TRP A 210 12.12 -5.54 14.70
N PRO A 211 11.09 -5.37 15.55
CA PRO A 211 11.25 -5.64 16.97
C PRO A 211 11.44 -7.14 17.28
N THR A 212 12.38 -7.44 18.16
CA THR A 212 12.67 -8.82 18.60
C THR A 212 11.49 -9.49 19.31
N ALA A 213 10.55 -8.71 19.87
CA ALA A 213 9.32 -9.23 20.47
C ALA A 213 8.33 -9.84 19.45
N PHE A 214 8.56 -9.61 18.16
CA PHE A 214 7.72 -10.08 17.07
C PHE A 214 8.55 -10.81 16.01
N ARG A 215 9.42 -11.74 16.42
CA ARG A 215 10.20 -12.55 15.48
C ARG A 215 9.27 -13.22 14.45
N PRO A 216 9.63 -13.22 13.16
CA PRO A 216 8.90 -13.99 12.17
C PRO A 216 8.92 -15.49 12.50
N ASP A 217 7.91 -16.20 12.01
CA ASP A 217 7.90 -17.65 12.06
C ASP A 217 9.02 -18.24 11.19
N ARG A 218 9.33 -19.53 11.42
CA ARG A 218 10.47 -20.19 10.78
C ARG A 218 10.34 -20.27 9.26
N ALA A 219 9.14 -20.43 8.72
CA ALA A 219 8.96 -20.51 7.27
C ALA A 219 9.22 -19.15 6.63
N PHE A 220 8.74 -18.07 7.23
CA PHE A 220 9.00 -16.72 6.74
C PHE A 220 10.49 -16.41 6.80
N ALA A 221 11.14 -16.65 7.95
CA ALA A 221 12.54 -16.32 8.15
C ALA A 221 13.46 -17.01 7.13
N ARG A 222 13.19 -18.29 6.81
CA ARG A 222 13.92 -19.02 5.77
C ARG A 222 13.70 -18.44 4.39
N GLU A 223 12.45 -18.20 4.02
CA GLU A 223 12.14 -17.64 2.70
C GLU A 223 12.70 -16.23 2.56
N TRP A 224 12.62 -15.40 3.60
CA TRP A 224 13.21 -14.07 3.66
C TRP A 224 14.71 -14.12 3.37
N ALA A 225 15.46 -14.96 4.10
CA ALA A 225 16.90 -15.11 3.90
C ALA A 225 17.25 -15.52 2.46
N ILE A 226 16.43 -16.35 1.81
CA ILE A 226 16.61 -16.73 0.40
C ILE A 226 16.34 -15.53 -0.53
N VAL A 227 15.23 -14.82 -0.33
CA VAL A 227 14.83 -13.74 -1.23
C VAL A 227 15.63 -12.47 -1.06
N THR A 228 16.29 -12.27 0.08
CA THR A 228 17.08 -11.08 0.37
C THR A 228 18.57 -11.36 0.53
N ASP A 229 19.03 -12.57 0.23
CA ASP A 229 20.42 -12.99 0.44
C ASP A 229 20.93 -12.71 1.87
N GLY A 230 20.04 -12.93 2.85
CA GLY A 230 20.34 -12.74 4.26
C GLY A 230 20.20 -11.31 4.80
N ASP A 231 19.73 -10.33 4.00
CA ASP A 231 19.47 -8.98 4.51
C ASP A 231 18.54 -8.99 5.74
N PRO A 232 18.70 -8.01 6.66
CA PRO A 232 17.83 -7.89 7.81
C PRO A 232 16.36 -7.70 7.41
N LEU A 233 15.46 -7.98 8.35
CA LEU A 233 14.04 -7.67 8.20
C LEU A 233 13.82 -6.16 7.99
N PRO A 234 12.74 -5.75 7.30
CA PRO A 234 12.48 -4.35 7.05
C PRO A 234 12.35 -3.55 8.34
N HIS A 235 12.73 -2.28 8.28
CA HIS A 235 12.27 -1.32 9.27
C HIS A 235 10.76 -1.13 9.15
N LEU A 236 10.13 -0.81 10.27
CA LEU A 236 8.71 -0.52 10.37
C LEU A 236 8.52 0.96 10.70
N LEU A 237 7.74 1.65 9.87
CA LEU A 237 7.29 3.02 10.14
C LEU A 237 5.76 3.04 10.21
N ARG A 238 5.22 3.32 11.39
CA ARG A 238 3.77 3.52 11.59
C ARG A 238 3.43 4.99 11.39
N LEU A 239 2.66 5.30 10.36
CA LEU A 239 2.15 6.65 10.10
C LEU A 239 0.66 6.76 10.40
N MET A 240 0.19 8.00 10.49
CA MET A 240 -1.25 8.25 10.46
C MET A 240 -1.80 7.87 9.08
N HIS A 241 -3.01 7.30 9.04
CA HIS A 241 -3.64 7.01 7.76
C HIS A 241 -4.00 8.34 7.06
N PRO A 242 -3.68 8.52 5.76
CA PRO A 242 -3.83 9.81 5.08
C PRO A 242 -5.29 10.13 4.69
N SER A 243 -6.30 9.60 5.39
CA SER A 243 -7.70 9.83 5.04
C SER A 243 -8.16 11.26 5.30
N ALA A 244 -9.23 11.68 4.62
CA ALA A 244 -9.90 12.98 4.84
C ALA A 244 -10.29 13.23 6.32
N GLN A 245 -10.52 12.17 7.10
CA GLN A 245 -10.85 12.25 8.53
C GLN A 245 -9.63 12.60 9.42
N ASN A 246 -8.42 12.38 8.91
CA ASN A 246 -7.19 12.64 9.63
C ASN A 246 -6.47 13.87 9.09
N MET A 247 -6.48 14.04 7.77
CA MET A 247 -5.78 15.08 7.02
C MET A 247 -6.66 15.55 5.89
N SER A 248 -6.86 16.87 5.76
CA SER A 248 -7.71 17.42 4.71
C SER A 248 -7.01 18.61 4.06
N PRO A 249 -6.80 18.61 2.72
CA PRO A 249 -6.28 19.78 2.01
C PRO A 249 -7.23 20.97 2.07
N TYR A 250 -8.49 20.78 2.46
CA TYR A 250 -9.46 21.85 2.65
C TYR A 250 -9.36 22.53 4.02
N ALA A 251 -8.66 21.92 4.98
CA ALA A 251 -8.52 22.48 6.32
C ALA A 251 -7.42 23.56 6.35
N GLY A 252 -7.61 24.58 7.20
CA GLY A 252 -6.64 25.65 7.38
C GLY A 252 -5.32 25.19 8.03
N PRO A 253 -4.22 25.94 7.86
CA PRO A 253 -2.91 25.62 8.44
C PRO A 253 -2.88 25.52 9.98
N ASP A 254 -3.82 26.18 10.65
CA ASP A 254 -4.00 26.24 12.09
C ASP A 254 -4.79 25.04 12.66
N THR A 255 -5.27 24.13 11.81
CA THR A 255 -6.09 23.00 12.22
C THR A 255 -5.26 21.76 12.54
N ALA A 256 -5.80 20.89 13.40
CA ALA A 256 -5.20 19.59 13.68
C ALA A 256 -5.02 18.72 12.42
N PHE A 257 -5.83 18.90 11.37
CA PHE A 257 -5.69 18.18 10.10
C PHE A 257 -4.38 18.54 9.39
N HIS A 258 -4.03 19.83 9.37
CA HIS A 258 -2.78 20.31 8.80
C HIS A 258 -1.58 19.88 9.64
N THR A 259 -1.66 20.03 10.97
CA THR A 259 -0.61 19.57 11.90
C THR A 259 -0.28 18.09 11.68
N ARG A 260 -1.29 17.23 11.54
CA ARG A 260 -1.08 15.79 11.29
C ARG A 260 -0.37 15.52 9.96
N MET A 261 -0.69 16.28 8.91
CA MET A 261 -0.02 16.19 7.61
C MET A 261 1.46 16.55 7.72
N VAL A 262 1.77 17.68 8.38
CA VAL A 262 3.15 18.13 8.66
C VAL A 262 3.93 17.08 9.45
N GLU A 263 3.37 16.58 10.56
CA GLU A 263 4.02 15.57 11.40
C GLU A 263 4.29 14.27 10.63
N THR A 264 3.33 13.84 9.81
CA THR A 264 3.46 12.61 9.02
C THR A 264 4.49 12.78 7.91
N MET A 265 4.50 13.95 7.25
CA MET A 265 5.52 14.31 6.27
C MET A 265 6.91 14.33 6.90
N ALA A 266 7.06 14.97 8.06
CA ALA A 266 8.33 15.05 8.78
C ALA A 266 8.85 13.66 9.18
N ALA A 267 7.99 12.80 9.71
CA ALA A 267 8.33 11.42 10.05
C ALA A 267 8.83 10.62 8.84
N LEU A 268 8.15 10.75 7.69
CA LEU A 268 8.56 10.07 6.46
C LEU A 268 9.88 10.64 5.91
N ARG A 269 10.02 11.97 5.89
CA ARG A 269 11.25 12.65 5.43
C ARG A 269 12.47 12.35 6.30
N ALA A 270 12.28 12.02 7.58
CA ALA A 270 13.35 11.53 8.45
C ALA A 270 13.67 10.05 8.17
N ALA A 271 12.65 9.20 8.00
CA ALA A 271 12.86 7.77 7.78
C ALA A 271 13.54 7.42 6.45
N VAL A 272 13.27 8.16 5.38
CA VAL A 272 13.85 7.89 4.04
C VAL A 272 15.38 7.94 4.03
N PRO A 273 16.05 9.03 4.47
CA PRO A 273 17.51 9.06 4.52
C PRO A 273 18.05 8.04 5.54
N ASP A 274 17.43 7.94 6.72
CA ASP A 274 17.92 7.09 7.80
C ASP A 274 17.90 5.58 7.46
N VAL A 275 16.89 5.13 6.70
CA VAL A 275 16.68 3.70 6.43
C VAL A 275 17.10 3.32 5.02
N LEU A 276 16.93 4.21 4.04
CA LEU A 276 17.10 3.91 2.61
C LEU A 276 18.37 4.53 2.01
N ASP A 277 19.12 5.33 2.78
CA ASP A 277 20.29 6.07 2.31
C ASP A 277 19.97 6.97 1.10
N ARG A 278 18.78 7.57 1.11
CA ARG A 278 18.26 8.42 0.03
C ARG A 278 18.11 9.87 0.47
N SER A 279 18.56 10.80 -0.36
CA SER A 279 18.29 12.23 -0.16
C SER A 279 16.80 12.53 -0.33
N VAL A 280 16.25 13.38 0.54
CA VAL A 280 14.92 13.95 0.37
C VAL A 280 15.01 15.33 -0.29
N PRO A 281 14.06 15.71 -1.15
CA PRO A 281 14.04 17.04 -1.76
C PRO A 281 13.88 18.12 -0.69
N PRO A 282 14.31 19.37 -0.96
CA PRO A 282 13.94 20.52 -0.12
C PRO A 282 12.42 20.61 0.10
N ALA A 283 11.98 21.13 1.24
CA ALA A 283 10.56 21.14 1.61
C ALA A 283 9.70 21.98 0.65
N ASP A 284 10.28 23.03 0.07
CA ASP A 284 9.68 23.92 -0.92
C ASP A 284 9.75 23.37 -2.36
N ALA A 285 10.52 22.31 -2.59
CA ALA A 285 10.82 21.76 -3.92
C ALA A 285 10.18 20.40 -4.18
N ARG A 286 8.92 20.21 -3.77
CA ARG A 286 8.20 18.95 -3.96
C ARG A 286 7.99 18.64 -5.45
N PRO A 287 8.58 17.56 -6.01
CA PRO A 287 8.52 17.26 -7.44
C PRO A 287 7.08 17.04 -7.94
N ALA A 288 6.86 17.30 -9.23
CA ALA A 288 5.63 16.88 -9.90
C ALA A 288 5.65 15.35 -10.12
N PRO A 289 4.48 14.69 -10.16
CA PRO A 289 4.41 13.28 -10.54
C PRO A 289 4.97 13.06 -11.95
N PRO A 290 5.64 11.92 -12.21
CA PRO A 290 6.09 11.58 -13.55
C PRO A 290 4.89 11.29 -14.49
N THR A 291 5.14 11.25 -15.79
CA THR A 291 4.12 11.02 -16.83
C THR A 291 4.11 9.60 -17.39
N ASP A 292 4.82 8.68 -16.74
CA ASP A 292 4.99 7.28 -17.14
C ASP A 292 4.46 6.29 -16.08
N GLY A 293 4.57 4.99 -16.36
CA GLY A 293 4.18 3.93 -15.44
C GLY A 293 2.72 4.02 -14.98
N ILE A 294 2.48 4.03 -13.67
CA ILE A 294 1.14 4.13 -13.07
C ILE A 294 0.43 5.43 -13.46
N TYR A 295 1.18 6.52 -13.57
CA TYR A 295 0.63 7.85 -13.88
C TYR A 295 0.19 7.98 -15.35
N ALA A 296 0.61 7.06 -16.21
CA ALA A 296 0.20 6.98 -17.62
C ALA A 296 -1.03 6.08 -17.85
N LEU A 297 -1.60 5.48 -16.80
CA LEU A 297 -2.82 4.68 -16.93
C LEU A 297 -4.00 5.56 -17.34
N PRO A 298 -4.91 5.08 -18.21
CA PRO A 298 -6.07 5.86 -18.66
C PRO A 298 -6.92 6.41 -17.50
N GLU A 299 -7.22 5.56 -16.51
CA GLU A 299 -7.99 5.99 -15.33
C GLU A 299 -7.23 7.03 -14.51
N TRP A 300 -5.89 6.98 -14.55
CA TRP A 300 -5.07 8.01 -13.94
C TRP A 300 -5.19 9.33 -14.69
N THR A 301 -4.91 9.32 -16.00
CA THR A 301 -4.89 10.54 -16.80
C THR A 301 -6.26 11.21 -16.91
N GLU A 302 -7.32 10.42 -16.98
CA GLU A 302 -8.69 10.92 -17.23
C GLU A 302 -9.41 11.34 -15.94
N ALA A 303 -9.19 10.63 -14.82
CA ALA A 303 -10.00 10.81 -13.62
C ALA A 303 -9.19 11.10 -12.35
N ILE A 304 -8.14 10.33 -12.05
CA ILE A 304 -7.39 10.47 -10.78
C ILE A 304 -6.49 11.70 -10.78
N GLY A 305 -5.66 11.85 -11.82
CA GLY A 305 -4.63 12.86 -11.97
C GLY A 305 -5.16 14.29 -11.85
N PRO A 306 -6.21 14.69 -12.59
CA PRO A 306 -6.80 16.02 -12.46
C PRO A 306 -7.25 16.33 -11.03
N ARG A 307 -7.90 15.36 -10.38
CA ARG A 307 -8.38 15.51 -8.99
C ARG A 307 -7.23 15.60 -7.99
N HIS A 308 -6.20 14.77 -8.15
CA HIS A 308 -5.02 14.81 -7.29
C HIS A 308 -4.27 16.13 -7.47
N ALA A 309 -4.10 16.63 -8.70
CA ALA A 309 -3.46 17.92 -8.96
C ALA A 309 -4.20 19.11 -8.31
N GLU A 310 -5.54 19.09 -8.32
CA GLU A 310 -6.34 20.10 -7.63
C GLU A 310 -6.06 20.11 -6.11
N LEU A 311 -6.10 18.93 -5.48
CA LEU A 311 -5.86 18.77 -4.05
C LEU A 311 -4.39 19.04 -3.69
N ASP A 312 -3.47 18.73 -4.58
CA ASP A 312 -2.05 18.98 -4.44
C ASP A 312 -1.74 20.48 -4.35
N ARG A 313 -2.36 21.27 -5.23
CA ARG A 313 -2.25 22.73 -5.20
C ARG A 313 -2.71 23.31 -3.86
N LEU A 314 -3.81 22.81 -3.30
CA LEU A 314 -4.29 23.23 -1.99
C LEU A 314 -3.29 22.93 -0.86
N TRP A 315 -2.54 21.83 -0.98
CA TRP A 315 -1.46 21.51 -0.03
C TRP A 315 -0.27 22.45 -0.19
N ARG A 316 0.15 22.72 -1.42
CA ARG A 316 1.26 23.65 -1.72
C ARG A 316 1.00 25.06 -1.23
N GLU A 317 -0.23 25.57 -1.40
CA GLU A 317 -0.66 26.86 -0.86
C GLU A 317 -0.54 26.96 0.67
N LYS A 318 -0.49 25.82 1.36
CA LYS A 318 -0.33 25.71 2.82
C LYS A 318 1.08 25.28 3.23
N GLY A 319 2.04 25.25 2.30
CA GLY A 319 3.43 24.91 2.59
C GLY A 319 3.73 23.41 2.69
N ILE A 320 2.93 22.55 2.03
CA ILE A 320 3.09 21.08 1.97
C ILE A 320 3.51 20.60 0.57
#